data_AF-A0A699Q9Q0-F1
#
_entry.id   AF-A0A699Q9Q0-F1
#
_cell.length_a   1.000
_cell.length_b   1.000
_cell.length_c   1.000
_cell.angle_alpha   90.00
_cell.angle_beta   90.00
_cell.angle_gamma   90.00
#
_symmetry.space_group_name_H-M   'P 1'
#
loop_
_entity.id
_entity.type
_entity.pdbx_description
1 polymer ?
#
loop_
_entity_poly.entity_id
_entity_poly.type
_entity_poly.pdbx_seq_one_letter_code
_entity_poly.pdbx_strand_id
1 'polypeptide(L)'
;LKDRKFIFIDRDNFNGVLKGIKPRLAYRVDNTLAKNGTQLGVELNFNTLEDFEPQNVVKQVEPLRKLLEVRNKLADLRNKMGGNDKLEELLMDVLQNTEKLKTLGKEFGREAAVPATDAKDIISESRVARSETERTRTRDLIGELVGQVLEGEMTPSKDLIAVLDARIAEIDSMLSEQMNEIMHAREFQQLEASWRGLKYQVDQTETSTTLKIHLLNASKKDLVRDLKASSEFDQSALFKKIYEEEYGTFGGAPFGMLLGDYEFNRNPEDMYLLEEISHV
;
A
#
# COMPACT_ATOMS: atom_id res chain seq x y z
N LEU A 1 -14.97 -2.31 25.10
CA LEU A 1 -15.91 -3.15 24.34
C LEU A 1 -17.33 -2.55 24.28
N LYS A 2 -17.80 -1.91 25.36
CA LYS A 2 -19.12 -1.26 25.49
C LYS A 2 -19.68 -0.56 24.25
N ASP A 3 -18.94 0.37 23.64
CA ASP A 3 -19.43 1.17 22.50
C ASP A 3 -19.36 0.46 21.14
N ARG A 4 -18.70 -0.70 21.06
CA ARG A 4 -18.60 -1.47 19.81
C ARG A 4 -19.87 -2.30 19.62
N LYS A 5 -20.34 -2.40 18.39
CA LYS A 5 -21.53 -3.19 18.03
C LYS A 5 -21.14 -4.32 17.10
N PHE A 6 -21.92 -5.38 17.15
CA PHE A 6 -21.93 -6.39 16.10
C PHE A 6 -22.45 -5.75 14.80
N ILE A 7 -21.71 -5.90 13.72
CA ILE A 7 -22.03 -5.34 12.41
C ILE A 7 -22.35 -6.50 11.49
N PHE A 8 -23.55 -6.52 10.92
CA PHE A 8 -23.90 -7.50 9.90
C PHE A 8 -22.97 -7.35 8.69
N ILE A 9 -22.40 -8.45 8.24
CA ILE A 9 -21.47 -8.49 7.10
C ILE A 9 -21.87 -9.58 6.10
N ASP A 10 -21.88 -9.22 4.83
CA ASP A 10 -22.13 -10.10 3.69
C ASP A 10 -21.21 -9.72 2.51
N ARG A 11 -21.45 -10.36 1.36
CA ARG A 11 -20.62 -10.15 0.15
C ARG A 11 -20.76 -8.73 -0.42
N ASP A 12 -21.93 -8.10 -0.24
CA ASP A 12 -22.27 -6.83 -0.84
C ASP A 12 -21.72 -5.66 -0.01
N ASN A 13 -21.72 -5.79 1.32
CA ASN A 13 -21.32 -4.73 2.22
C ASN A 13 -19.88 -4.85 2.76
N PHE A 14 -19.15 -5.92 2.42
CA PHE A 14 -17.83 -6.24 2.98
C PHE A 14 -16.87 -5.05 3.01
N ASN A 15 -16.65 -4.41 1.84
CA ASN A 15 -15.73 -3.27 1.73
C ASN A 15 -16.24 -2.04 2.52
N GLY A 16 -17.56 -1.90 2.67
CA GLY A 16 -18.15 -0.87 3.51
C GLY A 16 -17.84 -1.07 4.99
N VAL A 17 -17.92 -2.32 5.46
CA VAL A 17 -17.57 -2.71 6.84
C VAL A 17 -16.08 -2.52 7.10
N LEU A 18 -15.23 -2.99 6.18
CA LEU A 18 -13.78 -2.81 6.23
C LEU A 18 -13.40 -1.33 6.33
N LYS A 19 -13.91 -0.50 5.42
CA LYS A 19 -13.72 0.95 5.43
C LYS A 19 -14.25 1.62 6.70
N GLY A 20 -15.37 1.14 7.24
CA GLY A 20 -15.95 1.66 8.48
C GLY A 20 -15.09 1.39 9.70
N ILE A 21 -14.42 0.23 9.74
CA ILE A 21 -13.48 -0.13 10.81
C ILE A 21 -12.18 0.67 10.72
N LYS A 22 -11.79 1.13 9.52
CA LYS A 22 -10.55 1.89 9.25
C LYS A 22 -9.29 1.20 9.81
N PRO A 23 -8.98 -0.06 9.40
CA PRO A 23 -7.73 -0.68 9.80
C PRO A 23 -6.53 0.18 9.40
N ARG A 24 -5.61 0.34 10.34
CA ARG A 24 -4.36 1.07 10.16
C ARG A 24 -3.23 0.26 10.76
N LEU A 25 -2.11 0.18 10.05
CA LEU A 25 -0.86 -0.37 10.54
C LEU A 25 0.20 0.72 10.56
N ALA A 26 0.97 0.78 11.64
CA ALA A 26 2.15 1.61 11.76
C ALA A 26 3.26 0.78 12.40
N TYR A 27 4.32 0.52 11.65
CA TYR A 27 5.43 -0.32 12.09
C TYR A 27 6.74 0.10 11.38
N ARG A 28 7.84 -0.54 11.75
CA ARG A 28 9.16 -0.30 11.16
C ARG A 28 9.68 -1.57 10.51
N VAL A 29 10.27 -1.41 9.34
CA VAL A 29 10.94 -2.48 8.59
C VAL A 29 12.36 -2.08 8.27
N ASP A 30 13.18 -3.03 7.86
CA ASP A 30 14.53 -2.74 7.40
C ASP A 30 14.47 -1.91 6.10
N ASN A 31 15.32 -0.88 6.03
CA ASN A 31 15.41 0.00 4.88
C ASN A 31 16.44 -0.53 3.87
N THR A 32 15.96 -1.36 2.95
CA THR A 32 16.80 -1.93 1.88
C THR A 32 17.18 -0.89 0.83
N LEU A 33 16.40 0.19 0.68
CA LEU A 33 16.69 1.27 -0.27
C LEU A 33 17.98 2.02 0.09
N ALA A 34 18.20 2.30 1.38
CA ALA A 34 19.37 3.05 1.84
C ALA A 34 20.62 2.16 2.09
N LYS A 35 20.46 0.83 2.15
CA LYS A 35 21.53 -0.16 2.36
C LYS A 35 22.49 0.14 3.54
N ASN A 36 22.02 0.89 4.53
CA ASN A 36 22.83 1.41 5.65
C ASN A 36 22.39 0.86 7.02
N GLY A 37 21.55 -0.18 7.03
CA GLY A 37 21.03 -0.78 8.26
C GLY A 37 20.04 0.10 9.02
N THR A 38 19.50 1.15 8.40
CA THR A 38 18.43 1.97 8.99
C THR A 38 17.07 1.28 8.89
N GLN A 39 16.10 1.76 9.67
CA GLN A 39 14.72 1.33 9.57
C GLN A 39 13.86 2.35 8.83
N LEU A 40 12.91 1.86 8.03
CA LEU A 40 11.89 2.64 7.36
C LEU A 40 10.58 2.56 8.17
N GLY A 41 10.03 3.72 8.52
CA GLY A 41 8.70 3.80 9.11
C GLY A 41 7.63 3.64 8.02
N VAL A 42 6.70 2.71 8.25
CA VAL A 42 5.63 2.38 7.30
C VAL A 42 4.30 2.64 7.99
N GLU A 43 3.44 3.41 7.32
CA GLU A 43 2.07 3.65 7.74
C GLU A 43 1.11 3.28 6.61
N LEU A 44 0.24 2.30 6.86
CA LEU A 44 -0.71 1.77 5.89
C LEU A 44 -2.13 1.92 6.41
N ASN A 45 -3.02 2.33 5.52
CA ASN A 45 -4.45 2.43 5.76
C ASN A 45 -5.19 1.55 4.75
N PHE A 46 -6.21 0.84 5.23
CA PHE A 46 -6.96 -0.12 4.41
C PHE A 46 -8.44 0.27 4.37
N ASN A 47 -8.95 0.51 3.17
CA ASN A 47 -10.35 0.81 2.89
C ASN A 47 -11.03 -0.33 2.12
N THR A 48 -10.29 -1.04 1.28
CA THR A 48 -10.76 -2.20 0.51
C THR A 48 -9.77 -3.36 0.63
N LEU A 49 -10.19 -4.57 0.22
CA LEU A 49 -9.28 -5.72 0.18
C LEU A 49 -8.10 -5.52 -0.79
N GLU A 50 -8.29 -4.72 -1.83
CA GLU A 50 -7.26 -4.41 -2.82
C GLU A 50 -6.12 -3.57 -2.22
N ASP A 51 -6.34 -2.88 -1.11
CA ASP A 51 -5.29 -2.09 -0.43
C ASP A 51 -4.18 -2.98 0.16
N PHE A 52 -4.40 -4.29 0.29
CA PHE A 52 -3.39 -5.27 0.65
C PHE A 52 -2.51 -5.70 -0.54
N GLU A 53 -2.85 -5.33 -1.76
CA GLU A 53 -2.04 -5.68 -2.93
C GLU A 53 -0.75 -4.85 -2.98
N PRO A 54 0.37 -5.43 -3.48
CA PRO A 54 1.67 -4.77 -3.48
C PRO A 54 1.64 -3.37 -4.11
N GLN A 55 0.92 -3.24 -5.24
CA GLN A 55 0.77 -1.99 -5.97
C GLN A 55 0.09 -0.87 -5.16
N ASN A 56 -0.84 -1.21 -4.27
CA ASN A 56 -1.54 -0.24 -3.43
C ASN A 56 -0.74 0.06 -2.16
N VAL A 57 0.05 -0.89 -1.66
CA VAL A 57 1.03 -0.66 -0.61
C VAL A 57 2.13 0.32 -1.07
N VAL A 58 2.68 0.16 -2.28
CA VAL A 58 3.70 1.09 -2.85
C VAL A 58 3.19 2.53 -2.80
N LYS A 59 1.95 2.77 -3.21
CA LYS A 59 1.36 4.11 -3.30
C LYS A 59 1.25 4.82 -1.95
N GLN A 60 1.22 4.08 -0.84
CA GLN A 60 1.11 4.64 0.51
C GLN A 60 2.46 4.96 1.14
N VAL A 61 3.55 4.38 0.62
CA VAL A 61 4.90 4.53 1.18
C VAL A 61 5.70 5.50 0.32
N GLU A 62 5.88 6.72 0.81
CA GLU A 62 6.46 7.84 0.05
C GLU A 62 7.74 7.53 -0.74
N PRO A 63 8.79 6.90 -0.15
CA PRO A 63 9.98 6.53 -0.92
C PRO A 63 9.69 5.56 -2.09
N LEU A 64 8.82 4.57 -1.87
CA LEU A 64 8.46 3.59 -2.90
C LEU A 64 7.56 4.20 -3.98
N ARG A 65 6.62 5.06 -3.60
CA ARG A 65 5.78 5.80 -4.54
C ARG A 65 6.64 6.63 -5.50
N LYS A 66 7.65 7.34 -4.99
CA LYS A 66 8.58 8.11 -5.81
C LYS A 66 9.38 7.21 -6.76
N LEU A 67 9.93 6.11 -6.27
CA LEU A 67 10.65 5.15 -7.13
C LEU A 67 9.77 4.59 -8.24
N LEU A 68 8.51 4.25 -7.94
CA LEU A 68 7.54 3.80 -8.94
C LEU A 68 7.22 4.89 -9.98
N GLU A 69 7.15 6.16 -9.56
CA GLU A 69 6.98 7.29 -10.48
C GLU A 69 8.17 7.45 -11.43
N VAL A 70 9.40 7.38 -10.91
CA VAL A 70 10.62 7.40 -11.73
C VAL A 70 10.58 6.25 -12.74
N ARG A 71 10.34 5.03 -12.26
CA ARG A 71 10.24 3.81 -13.09
C ARG A 71 9.23 3.98 -14.23
N ASN A 72 8.04 4.51 -13.93
CA ASN A 72 7.00 4.75 -14.94
C ASN A 72 7.42 5.79 -15.98
N LYS A 73 8.08 6.88 -15.55
CA LYS A 73 8.58 7.90 -16.47
C LYS A 73 9.68 7.35 -17.38
N LEU A 74 10.62 6.57 -16.84
CA LEU A 74 11.67 5.94 -17.63
C LEU A 74 11.07 4.94 -18.66
N ALA A 75 10.09 4.14 -18.24
CA ALA A 75 9.38 3.22 -19.14
C ALA A 75 8.62 3.96 -20.26
N ASP A 76 7.92 5.05 -19.93
CA ASP A 76 7.23 5.90 -20.90
C ASP A 76 8.21 6.51 -21.91
N LEU A 77 9.37 6.97 -21.44
CA LEU A 77 10.41 7.54 -22.29
C LEU A 77 11.02 6.48 -23.22
N ARG A 78 11.34 5.30 -22.68
CA ARG A 78 11.82 4.15 -23.46
C ARG A 78 10.85 3.80 -24.58
N ASN A 79 9.55 3.72 -24.29
CA ASN A 79 8.52 3.42 -25.29
C ASN A 79 8.44 4.50 -26.38
N LYS A 80 8.64 5.78 -26.04
CA LYS A 80 8.69 6.88 -27.01
C LYS A 80 9.93 6.85 -27.89
N MET A 81 11.07 6.38 -27.38
CA MET A 81 12.32 6.25 -28.15
C MET A 81 12.34 5.03 -29.05
N GLY A 82 11.71 3.91 -28.67
CA GLY A 82 11.70 2.66 -29.44
C GLY A 82 11.08 2.72 -30.84
N GLY A 83 10.57 3.89 -31.26
CA GLY A 83 10.16 4.17 -32.65
C GLY A 83 10.57 5.56 -33.13
N ASN A 84 11.53 6.21 -32.46
CA ASN A 84 11.97 7.56 -32.76
C ASN A 84 13.48 7.73 -32.58
N ASP A 85 14.23 7.23 -33.57
CA ASP A 85 15.69 7.32 -33.64
C ASP A 85 16.20 8.77 -33.49
N LYS A 86 15.42 9.76 -33.94
CA LYS A 86 15.79 11.17 -33.83
C LYS A 86 15.75 11.67 -32.38
N LEU A 87 14.74 11.25 -31.61
CA LEU A 87 14.66 11.54 -30.19
C LEU A 87 15.87 10.94 -29.46
N GLU A 88 16.21 9.69 -29.77
CA GLU A 88 17.34 9.00 -29.16
C GLU A 88 18.66 9.73 -29.43
N GLU A 89 18.93 10.09 -30.70
CA GLU A 89 20.15 10.82 -31.09
C GLU A 89 20.29 12.16 -30.34
N LEU A 90 19.21 12.94 -30.25
CA LEU A 90 19.20 14.23 -29.57
C LEU A 90 19.42 14.08 -28.05
N LEU A 91 18.81 13.08 -27.43
CA LEU A 91 19.02 12.80 -26.02
C LEU A 91 20.45 12.33 -25.73
N MET A 92 21.03 11.50 -26.61
CA MET A 92 22.43 11.09 -26.47
C MET A 92 23.40 12.27 -26.56
N ASP A 93 23.20 13.19 -27.51
CA ASP A 93 24.04 14.39 -27.64
C ASP A 93 24.00 15.25 -26.38
N VAL A 94 22.81 15.44 -25.80
CA VAL A 94 22.64 16.19 -24.55
C VAL A 94 23.30 15.46 -23.38
N LEU A 95 23.13 14.14 -23.28
CA LEU A 95 23.67 13.36 -22.17
C LEU A 95 25.21 13.23 -22.20
N GLN A 96 25.82 13.28 -23.39
CA GLN A 96 27.28 13.26 -23.54
C GLN A 96 27.91 14.64 -23.37
N ASN A 97 27.12 15.71 -23.44
CA ASN A 97 27.59 17.08 -23.29
C ASN A 97 27.34 17.61 -21.87
N THR A 98 28.39 17.66 -21.05
CA THR A 98 28.33 18.09 -19.65
C THR A 98 27.71 19.49 -19.46
N GLU A 99 27.92 20.42 -20.40
CA GLU A 99 27.33 21.77 -20.34
C GLU A 99 25.83 21.76 -20.64
N LYS A 100 25.40 21.04 -21.70
CA LYS A 100 23.97 20.88 -22.03
C LYS A 100 23.23 20.14 -20.92
N LEU A 101 23.83 19.08 -20.39
CA LEU A 101 23.28 18.28 -19.29
C LEU A 101 23.08 19.12 -18.03
N LYS A 102 24.06 19.95 -17.64
CA LYS A 102 23.89 20.90 -16.53
C LYS A 102 22.85 21.97 -16.81
N THR A 103 22.74 22.42 -18.06
CA THR A 103 21.76 23.45 -18.47
C THR A 103 20.34 22.91 -18.39
N LEU A 104 20.06 21.73 -18.95
CA LEU A 104 18.79 21.02 -18.76
C LEU A 104 18.56 20.72 -17.28
N GLY A 105 19.58 20.25 -16.56
CA GLY A 105 19.51 20.00 -15.12
C GLY A 105 19.00 21.19 -14.32
N LYS A 106 19.50 22.40 -14.60
CA LYS A 106 19.01 23.64 -14.00
C LYS A 106 17.60 24.00 -14.44
N GLU A 107 17.24 23.72 -15.69
CA GLU A 107 15.89 23.94 -16.23
C GLU A 107 14.83 23.09 -15.50
N PHE A 108 15.21 21.89 -15.02
CA PHE A 108 14.34 20.97 -14.29
C PHE A 108 14.47 21.07 -12.76
N GLY A 109 15.67 21.43 -12.28
CA GLY A 109 16.04 21.53 -10.87
C GLY A 109 15.79 22.92 -10.28
N ARG A 110 14.53 23.38 -10.25
CA ARG A 110 13.98 24.35 -9.28
C ARG A 110 14.81 25.61 -8.90
N GLU A 111 15.72 26.11 -9.73
CA GLU A 111 16.28 27.46 -9.64
C GLU A 111 15.83 28.29 -10.84
N ALA A 112 15.31 29.48 -10.54
CA ALA A 112 14.56 30.33 -11.44
C ALA A 112 15.35 30.80 -12.68
N ALA A 113 14.61 30.96 -13.79
CA ALA A 113 14.91 31.79 -14.95
C ALA A 113 16.15 31.40 -15.78
N VAL A 114 16.07 30.27 -16.49
CA VAL A 114 16.85 30.05 -17.73
C VAL A 114 15.85 29.93 -18.88
N PRO A 115 16.11 30.53 -20.06
CA PRO A 115 15.21 30.36 -21.21
C PRO A 115 15.13 28.88 -21.60
N ALA A 116 13.90 28.39 -21.62
CA ALA A 116 13.53 27.00 -21.89
C ALA A 116 13.71 26.62 -23.37
N THR A 117 14.93 26.68 -23.89
CA THR A 117 15.22 26.50 -25.33
C THR A 117 15.52 25.04 -25.64
N ASP A 118 16.51 24.44 -24.98
CA ASP A 118 17.04 23.12 -25.35
C ASP A 118 16.01 21.97 -25.23
N ALA A 119 15.25 21.89 -24.12
CA ALA A 119 14.22 20.84 -23.99
C ALA A 119 13.04 21.01 -24.96
N LYS A 120 12.67 22.26 -25.31
CA LYS A 120 11.61 22.52 -26.29
C LYS A 120 12.08 22.21 -27.71
N ASP A 121 13.34 22.49 -28.00
CA ASP A 121 13.98 22.21 -29.28
C ASP A 121 13.99 20.69 -29.53
N ILE A 122 14.42 19.88 -28.56
CA ILE A 122 14.37 18.40 -28.66
C ILE A 122 12.96 17.88 -28.96
N ILE A 123 11.94 18.39 -28.25
CA ILE A 123 10.55 17.95 -28.42
C ILE A 123 10.00 18.37 -29.80
N SER A 124 10.39 19.55 -30.28
CA SER A 124 9.98 20.06 -31.59
C SER A 124 10.65 19.31 -32.75
N GLU A 125 11.95 19.04 -32.65
CA GLU A 125 12.74 18.39 -33.68
C GLU A 125 12.41 16.91 -33.81
N SER A 126 12.19 16.23 -32.67
CA SER A 126 11.84 14.81 -32.64
C SER A 126 10.39 14.53 -33.06
N ARG A 127 9.51 15.53 -33.12
CA ARG A 127 8.07 15.38 -33.44
C ARG A 127 7.34 14.32 -32.58
N VAL A 128 7.79 14.10 -31.35
CA VAL A 128 7.28 13.06 -30.42
C VAL A 128 5.92 13.41 -29.82
N ALA A 129 5.54 14.69 -29.86
CA ALA A 129 4.31 15.20 -29.27
C ALA A 129 3.49 15.98 -30.30
N ARG A 130 2.19 15.65 -30.40
CA ARG A 130 1.24 16.28 -31.34
C ARG A 130 0.40 17.36 -30.66
N SER A 131 0.28 17.30 -29.33
CA SER A 131 -0.46 18.26 -28.50
C SER A 131 0.42 18.94 -27.46
N GLU A 132 -0.01 20.10 -26.95
CA GLU A 132 0.71 20.84 -25.90
C GLU A 132 0.82 20.05 -24.58
N THR A 133 -0.21 19.27 -24.26
CA THR A 133 -0.21 18.36 -23.10
C THR A 133 0.85 17.27 -23.25
N GLU A 134 0.99 16.68 -24.43
CA GLU A 134 2.04 15.68 -24.70
C GLU A 134 3.44 16.29 -24.69
N ARG A 135 3.60 17.55 -25.10
CA ARG A 135 4.89 18.27 -25.01
C ARG A 135 5.29 18.44 -23.55
N THR A 136 4.36 18.88 -22.70
CA THR A 136 4.61 19.03 -21.26
C THR A 136 4.98 17.69 -20.63
N ARG A 137 4.20 16.64 -20.91
CA ARG A 137 4.53 15.29 -20.39
C ARG A 137 5.90 14.81 -20.87
N THR A 138 6.20 14.94 -22.16
CA THR A 138 7.48 14.49 -22.73
C THR A 138 8.65 15.27 -22.14
N ARG A 139 8.47 16.57 -21.89
CA ARG A 139 9.43 17.42 -21.18
C ARG A 139 9.70 16.87 -19.77
N ASP A 140 8.67 16.49 -19.02
CA ASP A 140 8.83 15.91 -17.69
C ASP A 140 9.57 14.56 -17.71
N LEU A 141 9.35 13.73 -18.74
CA LEU A 141 10.07 12.47 -18.93
C LEU A 141 11.57 12.70 -19.18
N ILE A 142 11.90 13.68 -20.03
CA ILE A 142 13.28 14.06 -20.31
C ILE A 142 13.95 14.63 -19.06
N GLY A 143 13.21 15.45 -18.29
CA GLY A 143 13.70 15.99 -17.02
C GLY A 143 14.06 14.90 -16.01
N GLU A 144 13.25 13.85 -15.92
CA GLU A 144 13.55 12.69 -15.08
C GLU A 144 14.83 11.98 -15.52
N LEU A 145 14.98 11.71 -16.82
CA LEU A 145 16.20 11.10 -17.38
C LEU A 145 17.44 11.91 -17.03
N VAL A 146 17.41 13.23 -17.22
CA VAL A 146 18.54 14.11 -16.90
C VAL A 146 18.82 14.13 -15.40
N GLY A 147 17.79 14.16 -14.56
CA GLY A 147 17.92 14.06 -13.10
C GLY A 147 18.66 12.79 -12.67
N GLN A 148 18.23 11.64 -13.19
CA GLN A 148 18.85 10.33 -12.91
C GLN A 148 20.34 10.27 -13.33
N VAL A 149 20.70 10.89 -14.46
CA VAL A 149 22.11 10.97 -14.88
C VAL A 149 22.91 11.94 -14.01
N LEU A 150 22.33 13.08 -13.60
CA LEU A 150 22.96 14.04 -12.69
C LEU A 150 23.20 13.48 -11.29
N GLU A 151 22.28 12.67 -10.79
CA GLU A 151 22.39 11.96 -9.51
C GLU A 151 23.42 10.82 -9.56
N GLY A 152 23.96 10.51 -10.75
CA GLY A 152 24.97 9.48 -10.96
C GLY A 152 24.39 8.06 -10.98
N GLU A 153 23.06 7.94 -11.07
CA GLU A 153 22.36 6.66 -11.08
C GLU A 153 22.36 6.00 -12.47
N MET A 154 22.69 6.75 -13.52
CA MET A 154 22.84 6.24 -14.89
C MET A 154 24.10 6.78 -15.55
N THR A 155 24.83 5.91 -16.26
CA THR A 155 25.96 6.30 -17.11
C THR A 155 25.54 6.37 -18.58
N PRO A 156 25.73 7.50 -19.27
CA PRO A 156 25.44 7.62 -20.69
C PRO A 156 26.23 6.57 -21.50
N SER A 157 25.53 5.84 -22.36
CA SER A 157 26.11 4.86 -23.29
C SER A 157 25.65 5.13 -24.71
N LYS A 158 26.25 4.44 -25.68
CA LYS A 158 25.83 4.46 -27.09
C LYS A 158 24.48 3.79 -27.33
N ASP A 159 23.95 3.08 -26.34
CA ASP A 159 22.64 2.43 -26.40
C ASP A 159 21.82 2.93 -25.20
N LEU A 160 21.00 3.95 -25.43
CA LEU A 160 20.24 4.60 -24.38
C LEU A 160 19.04 3.72 -23.97
N ILE A 161 18.49 2.95 -24.90
CA ILE A 161 17.42 1.99 -24.62
C ILE A 161 17.93 0.92 -23.66
N ALA A 162 19.11 0.35 -23.90
CA ALA A 162 19.71 -0.62 -22.99
C ALA A 162 20.01 -0.04 -21.60
N VAL A 163 20.47 1.22 -21.53
CA VAL A 163 20.69 1.90 -20.23
C VAL A 163 19.38 2.11 -19.48
N LEU A 164 18.31 2.53 -20.16
CA LEU A 164 17.00 2.66 -19.56
C LEU A 164 16.45 1.33 -19.07
N ASP A 165 16.58 0.26 -19.86
CA ASP A 165 16.13 -1.08 -19.48
C ASP A 165 16.88 -1.59 -18.24
N ALA A 166 18.19 -1.37 -18.18
CA ALA A 166 19.00 -1.71 -17.01
C ALA A 166 18.55 -0.92 -15.76
N ARG A 167 18.29 0.39 -15.90
CA ARG A 167 17.84 1.22 -14.77
C ARG A 167 16.43 0.86 -14.30
N ILE A 168 15.51 0.59 -15.23
CA ILE A 168 14.15 0.11 -14.90
C ILE A 168 14.24 -1.20 -14.12
N ALA A 169 15.07 -2.15 -14.56
CA ALA A 169 15.26 -3.41 -13.86
C ALA A 169 15.87 -3.23 -12.46
N GLU A 170 16.80 -2.29 -12.29
CA GLU A 170 17.36 -1.95 -10.98
C GLU A 170 16.28 -1.40 -10.03
N ILE A 171 15.47 -0.44 -10.50
CA ILE A 171 14.37 0.11 -9.70
C ILE A 171 13.34 -0.98 -9.37
N ASP A 172 12.99 -1.84 -10.32
CA ASP A 172 12.08 -2.96 -10.09
C ASP A 172 12.65 -3.90 -8.99
N SER A 173 13.96 -4.17 -9.00
CA SER A 173 14.62 -4.95 -7.92
C SER A 173 14.54 -4.25 -6.56
N MET A 174 14.84 -2.95 -6.50
CA MET A 174 14.77 -2.15 -5.26
C MET A 174 13.34 -2.11 -4.69
N LEU A 175 12.34 -1.90 -5.56
CA LEU A 175 10.93 -1.93 -5.18
C LEU A 175 10.55 -3.30 -4.65
N SER A 176 10.92 -4.39 -5.35
CA SER A 176 10.64 -5.75 -4.91
C SER A 176 11.27 -6.08 -3.56
N GLU A 177 12.55 -5.76 -3.34
CA GLU A 177 13.24 -5.99 -2.07
C GLU A 177 12.56 -5.26 -0.91
N GLN A 178 12.32 -3.96 -1.05
CA GLN A 178 11.70 -3.19 0.04
C GLN A 178 10.23 -3.59 0.26
N MET A 179 9.49 -3.92 -0.81
CA MET A 179 8.13 -4.43 -0.71
C MET A 179 8.08 -5.77 0.03
N ASN A 180 9.07 -6.63 -0.22
CA ASN A 180 9.17 -7.92 0.45
C ASN A 180 9.27 -7.75 1.97
N GLU A 181 10.11 -6.82 2.44
CA GLU A 181 10.21 -6.49 3.87
C GLU A 181 8.90 -5.98 4.46
N ILE A 182 8.15 -5.16 3.71
CA ILE A 182 6.87 -4.60 4.15
C ILE A 182 5.81 -5.70 4.24
N MET A 183 5.64 -6.50 3.19
CA MET A 183 4.56 -7.48 3.10
C MET A 183 4.82 -8.73 3.93
N HIS A 184 6.07 -9.06 4.24
CA HIS A 184 6.43 -10.19 5.12
C HIS A 184 6.55 -9.80 6.59
N ALA A 185 6.34 -8.53 6.94
CA ALA A 185 6.21 -8.14 8.32
C ALA A 185 5.01 -8.86 8.96
N ARG A 186 5.22 -9.39 10.17
CA ARG A 186 4.21 -10.16 10.90
C ARG A 186 2.93 -9.35 11.08
N GLU A 187 3.05 -8.06 11.37
CA GLU A 187 1.93 -7.14 11.56
C GLU A 187 1.07 -7.00 10.30
N PHE A 188 1.71 -6.95 9.13
CA PHE A 188 1.01 -6.90 7.84
C PHE A 188 0.30 -8.22 7.56
N GLN A 189 1.03 -9.34 7.64
CA GLN A 189 0.49 -10.67 7.34
C GLN A 189 -0.66 -11.05 8.26
N GLN A 190 -0.57 -10.73 9.56
CA GLN A 190 -1.65 -10.99 10.50
C GLN A 190 -2.93 -10.23 10.13
N LEU A 191 -2.82 -8.93 9.84
CA LEU A 191 -3.98 -8.14 9.47
C LEU A 191 -4.58 -8.61 8.14
N GLU A 192 -3.73 -8.89 7.14
CA GLU A 192 -4.18 -9.41 5.85
C GLU A 192 -4.86 -10.78 6.00
N ALA A 193 -4.28 -11.69 6.79
CA ALA A 193 -4.84 -13.01 7.04
C ALA A 193 -6.22 -12.93 7.69
N SER A 194 -6.40 -12.08 8.70
CA SER A 194 -7.71 -11.85 9.34
C SER A 194 -8.77 -11.39 8.33
N TRP A 195 -8.44 -10.40 7.50
CA TRP A 195 -9.39 -9.84 6.54
C TRP A 195 -9.66 -10.77 5.35
N ARG A 196 -8.64 -11.45 4.82
CA ARG A 196 -8.81 -12.44 3.75
C ARG A 196 -9.55 -13.68 4.25
N GLY A 197 -9.29 -14.12 5.48
CA GLY A 197 -10.00 -15.22 6.14
C GLY A 197 -11.48 -14.87 6.32
N LEU A 198 -11.79 -13.68 6.80
CA LEU A 198 -13.17 -13.20 6.90
C LEU A 198 -13.82 -13.10 5.52
N LYS A 199 -13.11 -12.58 4.51
CA LYS A 199 -13.62 -12.52 3.13
C LYS A 199 -13.93 -13.91 2.58
N TYR A 200 -13.06 -14.87 2.80
CA TYR A 200 -13.28 -16.26 2.42
C TYR A 200 -14.54 -16.83 3.10
N GLN A 201 -14.71 -16.62 4.41
CA GLN A 201 -15.90 -17.08 5.14
C GLN A 201 -17.19 -16.48 4.53
N VAL A 202 -17.19 -15.18 4.25
CA VAL A 202 -18.32 -14.47 3.64
C VAL A 202 -18.61 -14.96 2.21
N ASP A 203 -17.57 -15.23 1.44
CA ASP A 203 -17.71 -15.70 0.05
C ASP A 203 -18.11 -17.17 -0.06
N GLN A 204 -17.81 -17.99 0.95
CA GLN A 204 -18.22 -19.40 1.00
C GLN A 204 -19.54 -19.61 1.75
N THR A 205 -20.07 -18.59 2.40
CA THR A 205 -21.36 -18.66 3.09
C THR A 205 -22.46 -18.07 2.22
N GLU A 206 -23.57 -18.79 2.04
CA GLU A 206 -24.78 -18.26 1.44
C GLU A 206 -25.63 -17.57 2.51
N THR A 207 -25.31 -16.31 2.79
CA THR A 207 -26.08 -15.50 3.76
C THR A 207 -27.50 -15.25 3.25
N SER A 208 -28.48 -15.39 4.14
CA SER A 208 -29.90 -15.20 3.83
C SER A 208 -30.64 -14.64 5.05
N THR A 209 -31.98 -14.71 5.07
CA THR A 209 -32.75 -14.35 6.27
C THR A 209 -32.50 -15.29 7.44
N THR A 210 -32.09 -16.53 7.20
CA THR A 210 -31.87 -17.55 8.23
C THR A 210 -30.40 -17.71 8.64
N LEU A 211 -29.46 -17.27 7.81
CA LEU A 211 -28.02 -17.35 8.09
C LEU A 211 -27.38 -15.98 7.93
N LYS A 212 -26.86 -15.44 9.04
CA LYS A 212 -26.25 -14.11 9.11
C LYS A 212 -24.87 -14.20 9.74
N ILE A 213 -23.95 -13.39 9.25
CA ILE A 213 -22.62 -13.20 9.86
C ILE A 213 -22.60 -11.82 10.49
N HIS A 214 -22.20 -11.75 11.75
CA HIS A 214 -22.00 -10.48 12.45
C HIS A 214 -20.55 -10.39 12.91
N LEU A 215 -19.92 -9.27 12.58
CA LEU A 215 -18.53 -8.97 12.93
C LEU A 215 -18.49 -8.09 14.18
N LEU A 216 -17.68 -8.47 15.16
CA LEU A 216 -17.27 -7.61 16.26
C LEU A 216 -15.76 -7.42 16.19
N ASN A 217 -15.30 -6.22 15.87
CA ASN A 217 -13.88 -5.90 15.94
C ASN A 217 -13.45 -5.76 17.41
N ALA A 218 -12.74 -6.76 17.92
CA ALA A 218 -12.16 -6.78 19.25
C ALA A 218 -10.74 -7.39 19.21
N SER A 219 -9.82 -6.81 19.96
CA SER A 219 -8.54 -7.48 20.24
C SER A 219 -8.69 -8.36 21.49
N LYS A 220 -7.82 -9.37 21.65
CA LYS A 220 -7.76 -10.15 22.91
C LYS A 220 -7.68 -9.26 24.15
N LYS A 221 -6.85 -8.20 24.07
CA LYS A 221 -6.67 -7.24 25.16
C LYS A 221 -7.95 -6.48 25.49
N ASP A 222 -8.77 -6.17 24.47
CA ASP A 222 -10.08 -5.56 24.70
C ASP A 222 -11.03 -6.51 25.44
N LEU A 223 -11.03 -7.80 25.09
CA LEU A 223 -11.86 -8.82 25.73
C LEU A 223 -11.42 -9.07 27.18
N VAL A 224 -10.12 -9.30 27.40
CA VAL A 224 -9.57 -9.50 28.75
C VAL A 224 -9.85 -8.30 29.64
N ARG A 225 -9.67 -7.07 29.12
CA ARG A 225 -9.97 -5.86 29.88
C ARG A 225 -11.45 -5.76 30.24
N ASP A 226 -12.35 -6.14 29.32
CA ASP A 226 -13.79 -6.13 29.56
C ASP A 226 -14.18 -7.11 30.67
N LEU A 227 -13.67 -8.34 30.60
CA LEU A 227 -13.95 -9.40 31.57
C LEU A 227 -13.35 -9.11 32.95
N LYS A 228 -12.11 -8.61 33.02
CA LYS A 228 -11.48 -8.22 34.29
C LYS A 228 -12.09 -6.98 34.94
N ALA A 229 -12.70 -6.10 34.15
CA ALA A 229 -13.35 -4.90 34.68
C ALA A 229 -14.74 -5.19 35.28
N SER A 230 -15.29 -6.36 35.00
CA SER A 230 -16.54 -6.84 35.56
C SER A 230 -16.28 -7.70 36.78
N SER A 231 -17.17 -7.59 37.77
CA SER A 231 -17.15 -8.43 38.97
C SER A 231 -17.48 -9.89 38.65
N GLU A 232 -18.39 -10.09 37.69
CA GLU A 232 -18.89 -11.37 37.20
C GLU A 232 -18.97 -11.31 35.66
N PHE A 233 -18.88 -12.48 34.99
CA PHE A 233 -18.83 -12.55 33.53
C PHE A 233 -20.11 -12.02 32.86
N ASP A 234 -21.27 -12.20 33.49
CA ASP A 234 -22.59 -11.76 33.00
C ASP A 234 -22.77 -10.24 33.01
N GLN A 235 -21.92 -9.52 33.76
CA GLN A 235 -21.89 -8.06 33.77
C GLN A 235 -20.99 -7.48 32.66
N SER A 236 -20.21 -8.32 31.98
CA SER A 236 -19.34 -7.92 30.87
C SER A 236 -20.11 -7.34 29.69
N ALA A 237 -19.48 -6.44 28.94
CA ALA A 237 -20.10 -5.91 27.74
C ALA A 237 -20.20 -6.97 26.64
N LEU A 238 -19.31 -7.97 26.65
CA LEU A 238 -19.39 -9.11 25.75
C LEU A 238 -20.67 -9.92 25.99
N PHE A 239 -20.93 -10.31 27.24
CA PHE A 239 -22.12 -11.07 27.62
C PHE A 239 -23.40 -10.32 27.27
N LYS A 240 -23.48 -9.03 27.60
CA LYS A 240 -24.66 -8.21 27.28
C LYS A 240 -24.98 -8.19 25.79
N LYS A 241 -23.95 -8.16 24.93
CA LYS A 241 -24.13 -8.14 23.47
C LYS A 241 -24.54 -9.49 22.91
N ILE A 242 -24.05 -10.58 23.46
CA ILE A 242 -24.32 -11.94 22.98
C ILE A 242 -25.64 -12.46 23.54
N TYR A 243 -25.86 -12.25 24.84
CA TYR A 243 -26.99 -12.78 25.58
C TYR A 243 -28.12 -11.75 25.67
N GLU A 244 -27.95 -10.64 26.40
CA GLU A 244 -29.08 -9.71 26.68
C GLU A 244 -29.66 -9.08 25.40
N GLU A 245 -28.82 -8.57 24.51
CA GLU A 245 -29.23 -7.85 23.30
C GLU A 245 -29.88 -8.80 22.25
N GLU A 246 -29.53 -10.08 22.25
CA GLU A 246 -30.01 -11.06 21.26
C GLU A 246 -30.83 -12.18 21.89
N TYR A 247 -30.20 -13.14 22.58
CA TYR A 247 -30.88 -14.32 23.13
C TYR A 247 -31.95 -13.99 24.18
N GLY A 248 -31.66 -13.05 25.08
CA GLY A 248 -32.53 -12.62 26.17
C GLY A 248 -33.62 -11.64 25.76
N THR A 249 -33.60 -11.16 24.51
CA THR A 249 -34.57 -10.19 23.99
C THR A 249 -35.63 -10.90 23.14
N PHE A 250 -36.91 -10.60 23.41
CA PHE A 250 -38.02 -11.14 22.63
C PHE A 250 -37.94 -10.68 21.17
N GLY A 251 -37.83 -11.64 20.24
CA GLY A 251 -37.64 -11.37 18.81
C GLY A 251 -36.20 -11.09 18.39
N GLY A 252 -35.21 -11.28 19.27
CA GLY A 252 -33.79 -11.21 18.95
C GLY A 252 -33.31 -12.38 18.08
N ALA A 253 -32.08 -12.30 17.58
CA ALA A 253 -31.46 -13.30 16.71
C ALA A 253 -30.27 -13.95 17.42
N PRO A 254 -30.48 -15.05 18.19
CA PRO A 254 -29.43 -15.63 19.01
C PRO A 254 -28.25 -16.13 18.16
N PHE A 255 -27.04 -15.88 18.65
CA PHE A 255 -25.82 -16.36 18.01
C PHE A 255 -25.71 -17.89 18.14
N GLY A 256 -25.72 -18.60 17.02
CA GLY A 256 -25.54 -20.06 17.02
C GLY A 256 -24.09 -20.52 17.22
N MET A 257 -23.12 -19.66 16.90
CA MET A 257 -21.69 -19.94 17.05
C MET A 257 -20.92 -18.62 17.17
N LEU A 258 -19.88 -18.60 18.00
CA LEU A 258 -18.91 -17.52 18.08
C LEU A 258 -17.58 -17.99 17.48
N LEU A 259 -17.06 -17.24 16.52
CA LEU A 259 -15.75 -17.47 15.92
C LEU A 259 -14.78 -16.39 16.37
N GLY A 260 -13.74 -16.78 17.11
CA GLY A 260 -12.67 -15.87 17.53
C GLY A 260 -11.43 -16.04 16.67
N ASP A 261 -11.05 -14.99 15.93
CA ASP A 261 -9.80 -14.96 15.15
C ASP A 261 -8.59 -14.67 16.06
N TYR A 262 -8.18 -15.69 16.81
CA TYR A 262 -7.23 -15.57 17.93
C TYR A 262 -6.32 -16.81 18.06
N GLU A 263 -5.03 -16.58 18.30
CA GLU A 263 -4.06 -17.65 18.61
C GLU A 263 -3.84 -17.77 20.13
N PHE A 264 -4.29 -18.84 20.78
CA PHE A 264 -4.13 -19.03 22.23
C PHE A 264 -2.85 -19.78 22.59
N ASN A 265 -2.14 -19.28 23.62
CA ASN A 265 -0.98 -19.93 24.22
C ASN A 265 -1.25 -20.34 25.68
N ARG A 266 -0.28 -21.02 26.31
CA ARG A 266 -0.37 -21.46 27.73
C ARG A 266 -0.10 -20.36 28.76
N ASN A 267 -0.06 -19.09 28.33
CA ASN A 267 0.20 -18.00 29.26
C ASN A 267 -1.07 -17.76 30.15
N PRO A 268 -0.92 -17.19 31.35
CA PRO A 268 -2.05 -17.01 32.27
C PRO A 268 -3.18 -16.13 31.70
N GLU A 269 -2.86 -15.16 30.84
CA GLU A 269 -3.86 -14.24 30.27
C GLU A 269 -4.76 -14.92 29.23
N ASP A 270 -4.18 -15.76 28.37
CA ASP A 270 -4.91 -16.56 27.39
C ASP A 270 -5.75 -17.65 28.08
N MET A 271 -5.23 -18.31 29.11
CA MET A 271 -5.99 -19.29 29.89
C MET A 271 -7.17 -18.65 30.62
N TYR A 272 -6.95 -17.49 31.24
CA TYR A 272 -8.02 -16.69 31.84
C TYR A 272 -9.08 -16.32 30.81
N LEU A 273 -8.67 -15.84 29.63
CA LEU A 273 -9.62 -15.47 28.57
C LEU A 273 -10.46 -16.65 28.10
N LEU A 274 -9.86 -17.83 27.93
CA LEU A 274 -10.58 -19.06 27.54
C LEU A 274 -11.59 -19.50 28.61
N GLU A 275 -11.20 -19.45 29.87
CA GLU A 275 -12.08 -19.78 31.01
C GLU A 275 -13.28 -18.84 31.05
N GLU A 276 -13.06 -17.53 31.01
CA GLU A 276 -14.14 -16.55 31.04
C GLU A 276 -15.04 -16.60 29.80
N ILE A 277 -14.48 -16.78 28.60
CA ILE A 277 -15.29 -16.96 27.38
C ILE A 277 -16.15 -18.22 27.47
N SER A 278 -15.72 -19.26 28.18
CA SER A 278 -16.53 -20.48 28.36
C SER A 278 -17.76 -20.29 29.25
N HIS A 279 -17.77 -19.23 30.09
CA HIS A 279 -18.91 -18.86 30.92
C HIS A 279 -19.94 -18.01 30.16
N VAL A 280 -19.51 -17.27 29.12
CA VAL A 280 -20.35 -16.38 28.29
C VAL A 280 -21.21 -17.19 27.32
#